data_AF-A0A929ZN80-F1
#
_entry.id   AF-A0A929ZN80-F1
#
_cell.length_a   1.000
_cell.length_b   1.000
_cell.length_c   1.000
_cell.angle_alpha   90.00
_cell.angle_beta   90.00
_cell.angle_gamma   90.00
#
_symmetry.space_group_name_H-M   'P 1'
#
loop_
_entity.id
_entity.type
_entity.pdbx_description
1 polymer ?
#
loop_
_entity_poly.entity_id
_entity_poly.type
_entity_poly.pdbx_seq_one_letter_code
_entity_poly.pdbx_strand_id
1 'polypeptide(L)'
;IIHGAKNQRVTFEVSSKEPFVHLNIYYDPEVPWHGSSDIMNMVYEISALQDSSSIELLNRLKNSVMRANWDDQIQRNLIAQQLILSCFGYSYINQELLQIENAIELMETSYHKNLKLKDLAEAAQMDEAHFSYKFNKVYHIRPIDYLIRLRLRKAADLLLKGYSVTEAAWNVGYQDPLYFSRLYKKHFGISPSYAYRNKDGEIAYRRQSKED
;
A
#
# COMPACT_ATOMS: atom_id res chain seq x y z
N ILE A 1 21.35 9.73 -6.25
CA ILE A 1 20.34 9.08 -7.12
C ILE A 1 20.76 9.31 -8.55
N ILE A 2 20.84 8.29 -9.40
CA ILE A 2 21.17 8.45 -10.82
C ILE A 2 19.92 8.14 -11.65
N HIS A 3 19.49 9.13 -12.42
CA HIS A 3 18.33 9.02 -13.30
C HIS A 3 18.76 8.50 -14.68
N GLY A 4 18.04 7.55 -15.27
CA GLY A 4 18.38 6.96 -16.58
C GLY A 4 17.30 7.24 -17.61
N ALA A 5 17.68 7.78 -18.78
CA ALA A 5 16.76 7.96 -19.90
C ALA A 5 16.60 6.65 -20.70
N LYS A 6 15.57 6.59 -21.56
CA LYS A 6 15.34 5.46 -22.48
C LYS A 6 16.64 5.13 -23.24
N ASN A 7 17.04 3.86 -23.21
CA ASN A 7 18.27 3.33 -23.83
C ASN A 7 19.61 3.82 -23.23
N GLN A 8 19.63 4.42 -22.03
CA GLN A 8 20.86 4.76 -21.32
C GLN A 8 21.30 3.63 -20.37
N ARG A 9 22.61 3.44 -20.22
CA ARG A 9 23.18 2.53 -19.21
C ARG A 9 23.55 3.31 -17.96
N VAL A 10 22.96 2.95 -16.82
CA VAL A 10 23.30 3.51 -15.52
C VAL A 10 24.23 2.55 -14.78
N THR A 11 25.36 3.04 -14.28
CA THR A 11 26.30 2.30 -13.44
C THR A 11 26.63 3.12 -12.20
N PHE A 12 26.75 2.48 -11.04
CA PHE A 12 27.22 3.11 -9.81
C PHE A 12 28.18 2.17 -9.09
N GLU A 13 29.04 2.73 -8.26
CA GLU A 13 29.99 2.00 -7.42
C GLU A 13 29.76 2.37 -5.95
N VAL A 14 29.81 1.36 -5.08
CA VAL A 14 29.62 1.54 -3.63
C VAL A 14 31.00 1.53 -3.01
N SER A 15 31.46 2.71 -2.59
CA SER A 15 32.79 2.92 -2.02
C SER A 15 32.91 2.46 -0.56
N SER A 16 31.78 2.15 0.11
CA SER A 16 31.75 1.69 1.50
C SER A 16 31.71 0.17 1.60
N LYS A 17 32.33 -0.38 2.66
CA LYS A 17 32.22 -1.80 3.04
C LYS A 17 30.98 -2.10 3.89
N GLU A 18 30.26 -1.07 4.33
CA GLU A 18 29.04 -1.22 5.12
C GLU A 18 27.87 -1.71 4.25
N PRO A 19 26.95 -2.54 4.81
CA PRO A 19 25.72 -2.90 4.12
C PRO A 19 24.88 -1.65 3.82
N PHE A 20 24.35 -1.54 2.60
CA PHE A 20 23.44 -0.47 2.22
C PHE A 20 22.15 -1.04 1.61
N VAL A 21 21.06 -0.29 1.76
CA VAL A 21 19.77 -0.60 1.16
C VAL A 21 19.53 0.38 0.01
N HIS A 22 19.08 -0.13 -1.14
CA HIS A 22 18.68 0.70 -2.27
C HIS A 22 17.26 0.31 -2.73
N LEU A 23 16.60 1.25 -3.40
CA LEU A 23 15.30 1.04 -4.03
C LEU A 23 15.46 1.34 -5.53
N ASN A 24 15.09 0.39 -6.38
CA ASN A 24 15.02 0.60 -7.83
C ASN A 24 13.57 0.95 -8.20
N ILE A 25 13.34 2.15 -8.70
CA ILE A 25 12.02 2.60 -9.17
C ILE A 25 12.05 2.58 -10.70
N TYR A 26 11.27 1.70 -11.30
CA TYR A 26 11.02 1.70 -12.73
C TYR A 26 9.70 2.43 -12.98
N TYR A 27 9.70 3.36 -13.94
CA TYR A 27 8.50 4.11 -14.31
C TYR A 27 8.46 4.29 -15.83
N ASP A 28 7.26 4.49 -16.38
CA ASP A 28 7.05 4.76 -17.80
C ASP A 28 6.77 6.25 -18.00
N PRO A 29 7.61 6.99 -18.75
CA PRO A 29 7.41 8.41 -19.00
C PRO A 29 6.28 8.70 -20.02
N GLU A 30 5.70 7.70 -20.70
CA GLU A 30 4.66 7.91 -21.73
C GLU A 30 3.30 8.39 -21.16
N VAL A 31 3.16 8.49 -19.83
CA VAL A 31 2.02 9.18 -19.20
C VAL A 31 2.15 10.69 -19.45
N PRO A 32 1.10 11.42 -19.88
CA PRO A 32 1.20 12.85 -20.15
C PRO A 32 1.58 13.64 -18.90
N TRP A 33 2.86 13.92 -18.72
CA TRP A 33 3.36 14.79 -17.67
C TRP A 33 3.07 16.24 -18.05
N HIS A 34 2.47 17.00 -17.14
CA HIS A 34 2.18 18.43 -17.33
C HIS A 34 3.43 19.32 -17.12
N GLY A 35 4.63 18.72 -17.03
CA GLY A 35 5.92 19.39 -16.91
C GLY A 35 6.80 19.12 -18.14
N SER A 36 7.84 19.94 -18.35
CA SER A 36 8.67 19.91 -19.56
C SER A 36 9.18 18.50 -19.87
N SER A 37 9.02 18.09 -21.13
CA SER A 37 9.43 16.81 -21.71
C SER A 37 10.93 16.47 -21.58
N ASP A 38 11.74 17.42 -21.12
CA ASP A 38 13.19 17.32 -21.10
C ASP A 38 13.74 16.55 -19.89
N ILE A 39 13.02 16.58 -18.76
CA ILE A 39 13.45 15.95 -17.50
C ILE A 39 13.51 14.42 -17.63
N MET A 40 12.60 13.83 -18.40
CA MET A 40 12.53 12.38 -18.60
C MET A 40 13.59 11.82 -19.56
N ASN A 41 14.30 12.70 -20.28
CA ASN A 41 15.28 12.32 -21.31
C ASN A 41 16.73 12.58 -20.90
N MET A 42 16.99 13.02 -19.66
CA MET A 42 18.32 13.36 -19.17
C MET A 42 18.79 12.45 -18.03
N VAL A 43 20.10 12.23 -17.97
CA VAL A 43 20.76 11.58 -16.83
C VAL A 43 21.11 12.66 -15.82
N TYR A 44 20.55 12.56 -14.61
CA TYR A 44 20.85 13.45 -13.50
C TYR A 44 21.50 12.67 -12.37
N GLU A 45 22.57 13.23 -11.81
CA GLU A 45 23.01 12.90 -10.47
C GLU A 45 22.28 13.83 -9.51
N ILE A 46 21.22 13.32 -8.88
CA ILE A 46 20.44 14.08 -7.91
C ILE A 46 21.13 13.88 -6.56
N SER A 47 21.70 14.97 -6.05
CA SER A 47 22.34 15.06 -4.74
C SER A 47 21.35 15.03 -3.57
N ALA A 48 20.05 14.98 -3.85
CA ALA A 48 18.99 15.35 -2.92
C ALA A 48 18.05 14.19 -2.58
N LEU A 49 18.29 13.60 -1.40
CA LEU A 49 17.24 13.22 -0.44
C LEU A 49 17.66 13.77 0.94
N GLN A 50 18.13 15.01 0.98
CA GLN A 50 18.59 15.61 2.24
C GLN A 50 17.49 16.43 2.93
N ASP A 51 16.43 16.78 2.20
CA ASP A 51 15.29 17.46 2.79
C ASP A 51 14.31 16.44 3.39
N SER A 52 13.65 16.83 4.48
CA SER A 52 12.73 15.95 5.22
C SER A 52 11.55 15.49 4.37
N SER A 53 11.14 16.23 3.33
CA SER A 53 9.96 15.90 2.53
C SER A 53 10.22 14.77 1.53
N SER A 54 11.39 14.77 0.89
CA SER A 54 11.77 13.69 -0.03
C SER A 54 12.06 12.39 0.71
N ILE A 55 12.64 12.47 1.93
CA ILE A 55 12.79 11.30 2.82
C ILE A 55 11.43 10.72 3.20
N GLU A 56 10.47 11.58 3.54
CA GLU A 56 9.11 11.16 3.87
C GLU A 56 8.42 10.46 2.69
N LEU A 57 8.49 11.03 1.49
CA LEU A 57 7.97 10.40 0.27
C LEU A 57 8.61 9.03 -0.02
N LEU A 58 9.92 8.89 0.22
CA LEU A 58 10.61 7.62 0.06
C LEU A 58 10.13 6.57 1.07
N ASN A 59 9.94 6.95 2.34
CA ASN A 59 9.40 6.08 3.37
C ASN A 59 7.95 5.65 3.04
N ARG A 60 7.12 6.58 2.57
CA ARG A 60 5.74 6.30 2.11
C ARG A 60 5.73 5.30 0.96
N LEU A 61 6.60 5.50 -0.04
CA LEU A 61 6.72 4.58 -1.17
C LEU A 61 7.17 3.20 -0.69
N LYS A 62 8.21 3.11 0.14
CA LYS A 62 8.67 1.86 0.74
C LYS A 62 7.54 1.14 1.49
N ASN A 63 6.82 1.84 2.36
CA ASN A 63 5.73 1.27 3.14
C ASN A 63 4.57 0.79 2.25
N SER A 64 4.27 1.50 1.16
CA SER A 64 3.24 1.09 0.20
C SER A 64 3.62 -0.16 -0.61
N VAL A 65 4.91 -0.36 -0.91
CA VAL A 65 5.42 -1.58 -1.57
C VAL A 65 5.36 -2.77 -0.59
N MET A 66 5.77 -2.57 0.65
CA MET A 66 5.79 -3.63 1.68
C MET A 66 4.40 -4.14 2.07
N ARG A 67 3.33 -3.36 1.80
CA ARG A 67 1.93 -3.75 2.08
C ARG A 67 1.34 -4.78 1.11
N ALA A 68 2.01 -5.09 0.00
CA ALA A 68 1.65 -6.14 -0.97
C ALA A 68 0.16 -6.15 -1.42
N ASN A 69 -0.44 -4.97 -1.59
CA ASN A 69 -1.82 -4.83 -2.05
C ASN A 69 -1.88 -4.41 -3.51
N TRP A 70 -2.54 -5.19 -4.38
CA TRP A 70 -2.72 -4.82 -5.78
C TRP A 70 -3.59 -3.57 -5.95
N ASP A 71 -4.57 -3.38 -5.06
CA ASP A 71 -5.48 -2.21 -5.07
C ASP A 71 -4.76 -0.86 -4.84
N ASP A 72 -3.53 -0.87 -4.30
CA ASP A 72 -2.77 0.34 -3.96
C ASP A 72 -1.87 0.83 -5.12
N GLN A 73 -1.97 0.25 -6.32
CA GLN A 73 -1.06 0.57 -7.44
C GLN A 73 -1.13 2.05 -7.88
N ILE A 74 -2.33 2.63 -7.89
CA ILE A 74 -2.52 4.03 -8.26
C ILE A 74 -1.84 4.94 -7.23
N GLN A 75 -1.98 4.67 -5.94
CA GLN A 75 -1.30 5.42 -4.89
C GLN A 75 0.23 5.29 -5.00
N ARG A 76 0.74 4.07 -5.22
CA ARG A 76 2.18 3.84 -5.43
C ARG A 76 2.71 4.69 -6.57
N ASN A 77 1.98 4.73 -7.68
CA ASN A 77 2.33 5.56 -8.83
C ASN A 77 2.33 7.05 -8.47
N LEU A 78 1.33 7.53 -7.73
CA LEU A 78 1.25 8.93 -7.29
C LEU A 78 2.39 9.32 -6.35
N ILE A 79 2.74 8.48 -5.36
CA ILE A 79 3.87 8.73 -4.45
C ILE A 79 5.19 8.73 -5.23
N ALA A 80 5.37 7.75 -6.13
CA ALA A 80 6.57 7.69 -6.97
C ALA A 80 6.71 8.94 -7.86
N GLN A 81 5.61 9.41 -8.47
CA GLN A 81 5.60 10.66 -9.23
C GLN A 81 5.96 11.88 -8.37
N GLN A 82 5.40 11.99 -7.16
CA GLN A 82 5.71 13.08 -6.22
C GLN A 82 7.18 13.05 -5.79
N LEU A 83 7.72 11.86 -5.50
CA LEU A 83 9.14 11.68 -5.15
C LEU A 83 10.05 12.07 -6.32
N ILE A 84 9.71 11.66 -7.54
CA ILE A 84 10.47 12.02 -8.75
C ILE A 84 10.43 13.55 -8.93
N LEU A 85 9.26 14.19 -8.83
CA LEU A 85 9.13 15.64 -8.92
C LEU A 85 9.92 16.39 -7.83
N SER A 86 9.88 15.91 -6.58
CA SER A 86 10.60 16.54 -5.48
C SER A 86 12.11 16.50 -5.69
N CYS A 87 12.61 15.39 -6.25
CA CYS A 87 14.01 15.24 -6.65
C CYS A 87 14.45 16.28 -7.70
N PHE A 88 13.51 16.86 -8.46
CA PHE A 88 13.76 17.93 -9.44
C PHE A 88 13.44 19.34 -8.93
N GLY A 89 13.21 19.50 -7.62
CA GLY A 89 12.89 20.79 -7.01
C GLY A 89 11.43 21.24 -7.21
N TYR A 90 10.58 20.38 -7.80
CA TYR A 90 9.14 20.61 -7.87
C TYR A 90 8.49 20.09 -6.58
N SER A 91 8.48 20.93 -5.54
CA SER A 91 7.80 20.62 -4.27
C SER A 91 6.28 20.74 -4.45
N TYR A 92 5.63 19.65 -4.87
CA TYR A 92 4.18 19.51 -4.76
C TYR A 92 3.84 18.41 -3.75
N ILE A 93 3.84 18.77 -2.46
CA ILE A 93 3.28 17.89 -1.43
C ILE A 93 1.76 18.05 -1.51
N ASN A 94 1.07 17.01 -1.99
CA ASN A 94 -0.38 16.98 -1.91
C ASN A 94 -0.80 16.74 -0.45
N GLN A 95 -1.10 17.82 0.27
CA GLN A 95 -1.46 17.80 1.69
C GLN A 95 -2.69 16.92 1.97
N GLU A 96 -3.67 16.91 1.08
CA GLU A 96 -4.85 16.04 1.22
C GLU A 96 -4.47 14.56 1.11
N LEU A 97 -3.53 14.21 0.23
CA LEU A 97 -3.03 12.84 0.12
C LEU A 97 -2.29 12.41 1.39
N LEU A 98 -1.48 13.32 1.97
CA LEU A 98 -0.78 13.06 3.24
C LEU A 98 -1.78 12.82 4.37
N GLN A 99 -2.82 13.64 4.46
CA GLN A 99 -3.91 13.47 5.41
C GLN A 99 -4.61 12.11 5.26
N ILE A 100 -4.93 11.69 4.03
CA ILE A 100 -5.52 10.37 3.79
C ILE A 100 -4.57 9.24 4.24
N GLU A 101 -3.27 9.41 4.04
CA GLU A 101 -2.28 8.40 4.43
C GLU A 101 -2.15 8.24 5.95
N ASN A 102 -2.29 9.31 6.73
CA ASN A 102 -2.35 9.21 8.19
C ASN A 102 -3.50 8.30 8.64
N ALA A 103 -4.66 8.39 7.97
CA ALA A 103 -5.77 7.49 8.25
C ALA A 103 -5.45 6.04 7.90
N ILE A 104 -4.69 5.79 6.84
CA ILE A 104 -4.26 4.44 6.47
C ILE A 104 -3.21 3.89 7.43
N GLU A 105 -2.27 4.71 7.88
CA GLU A 105 -1.33 4.32 8.93
C GLU A 105 -2.07 3.91 10.21
N LEU A 106 -3.12 4.66 10.59
CA LEU A 106 -4.00 4.28 11.69
C LEU A 106 -4.69 2.92 11.40
N MET A 107 -5.19 2.70 10.19
CA MET A 107 -5.77 1.40 9.81
C MET A 107 -4.74 0.27 9.91
N GLU A 108 -3.52 0.44 9.41
CA GLU A 108 -2.47 -0.60 9.43
C GLU A 108 -1.97 -0.92 10.83
N THR A 109 -1.87 0.07 11.71
CA THR A 109 -1.37 -0.10 13.08
C THR A 109 -2.46 -0.55 14.06
N SER A 110 -3.73 -0.21 13.78
CA SER A 110 -4.86 -0.42 14.70
C SER A 110 -6.05 -1.15 14.08
N TYR A 111 -5.87 -1.91 12.98
CA TYR A 111 -6.98 -2.61 12.29
C TYR A 111 -7.80 -3.51 13.22
N HIS A 112 -7.19 -4.11 14.24
CA HIS A 112 -7.83 -5.02 15.20
C HIS A 112 -8.79 -4.32 16.16
N LYS A 113 -8.75 -2.97 16.25
CA LYS A 113 -9.63 -2.16 17.10
C LYS A 113 -10.92 -1.80 16.37
N ASN A 114 -11.94 -1.41 17.13
CA ASN A 114 -13.21 -0.95 16.56
C ASN A 114 -13.11 0.48 15.98
N LEU A 115 -12.41 0.62 14.85
CA LEU A 115 -12.29 1.89 14.12
C LEU A 115 -13.57 2.21 13.35
N LYS A 116 -14.11 3.41 13.56
CA LYS A 116 -15.24 4.00 12.86
C LYS A 116 -14.76 5.01 11.82
N LEU A 117 -15.67 5.42 10.92
CA LEU A 117 -15.35 6.42 9.89
C LEU A 117 -14.86 7.73 10.52
N LYS A 118 -15.48 8.15 11.64
CA LYS A 118 -15.06 9.31 12.43
C LYS A 118 -13.59 9.24 12.85
N ASP A 119 -13.13 8.11 13.39
CA ASP A 119 -11.75 7.96 13.87
C ASP A 119 -10.74 8.11 12.71
N LEU A 120 -11.11 7.60 11.53
CA LEU A 120 -10.29 7.70 10.33
C LEU A 120 -10.27 9.12 9.76
N ALA A 121 -11.42 9.80 9.78
CA ALA A 121 -11.52 11.19 9.35
C ALA A 121 -10.74 12.13 10.29
N GLU A 122 -10.82 11.89 11.60
CA GLU A 122 -10.02 12.61 12.61
C GLU A 122 -8.51 12.42 12.40
N ALA A 123 -8.06 11.19 12.12
CA ALA A 123 -6.67 10.92 11.77
C ALA A 123 -6.22 11.64 10.48
N ALA A 124 -7.15 11.81 9.53
CA ALA A 124 -6.95 12.61 8.34
C ALA A 124 -7.14 14.12 8.54
N GLN A 125 -7.51 14.59 9.74
CA GLN A 125 -7.85 16.00 10.00
C GLN A 125 -8.92 16.53 9.03
N MET A 126 -9.91 15.71 8.71
CA MET A 126 -11.02 16.01 7.81
C MET A 126 -12.35 15.68 8.48
N ASP A 127 -13.45 16.25 7.98
CA ASP A 127 -14.78 15.74 8.30
C ASP A 127 -15.04 14.40 7.58
N GLU A 128 -15.99 13.61 8.09
CA GLU A 128 -16.28 12.26 7.58
C GLU A 128 -16.70 12.24 6.10
N ALA A 129 -17.44 13.25 5.64
CA ALA A 129 -17.94 13.29 4.26
C ALA A 129 -16.81 13.62 3.29
N HIS A 130 -16.01 14.64 3.61
CA HIS A 130 -14.86 15.03 2.81
C HIS A 130 -13.81 13.93 2.75
N PHE A 131 -13.48 13.32 3.89
CA PHE A 131 -12.57 12.18 3.96
C PHE A 131 -13.04 11.02 3.09
N SER A 132 -14.30 10.60 3.24
CA SER A 132 -14.85 9.47 2.48
C SER A 132 -14.82 9.72 0.97
N TYR A 133 -15.20 10.93 0.54
CA TYR A 133 -15.14 11.32 -0.88
C TYR A 133 -13.72 11.29 -1.43
N LYS A 134 -12.76 11.91 -0.72
CA LYS A 134 -11.37 11.99 -1.17
C LYS A 134 -10.68 10.63 -1.15
N PHE A 135 -10.88 9.84 -0.10
CA PHE A 135 -10.39 8.48 -0.02
C PHE A 135 -10.88 7.64 -1.20
N ASN A 136 -12.18 7.71 -1.53
CA ASN A 136 -12.72 6.99 -2.68
C ASN A 136 -12.12 7.48 -4.01
N LYS A 137 -11.90 8.79 -4.16
CA LYS A 137 -11.26 9.33 -5.37
C LYS A 137 -9.84 8.79 -5.57
N VAL A 138 -9.10 8.55 -4.48
CA VAL A 138 -7.70 8.07 -4.53
C VAL A 138 -7.60 6.55 -4.61
N TYR A 139 -8.39 5.82 -3.81
CA TYR A 139 -8.29 4.35 -3.66
C TYR A 139 -9.41 3.58 -4.37
N HIS A 140 -10.36 4.29 -4.98
CA HIS A 140 -11.53 3.70 -5.65
C HIS A 140 -12.34 2.74 -4.78
N ILE A 141 -12.32 2.96 -3.46
CA ILE A 141 -13.02 2.18 -2.46
C ILE A 141 -13.40 3.09 -1.28
N ARG A 142 -14.44 2.74 -0.52
CA ARG A 142 -14.80 3.48 0.70
C ARG A 142 -13.82 3.14 1.83
N PRO A 143 -13.56 4.06 2.78
CA PRO A 143 -12.60 3.83 3.87
C PRO A 143 -12.89 2.58 4.72
N ILE A 144 -14.15 2.35 5.08
CA ILE A 144 -14.54 1.18 5.90
C ILE A 144 -14.39 -0.12 5.11
N ASP A 145 -14.71 -0.10 3.81
CA ASP A 145 -14.51 -1.26 2.95
C ASP A 145 -13.02 -1.59 2.81
N TYR A 146 -12.14 -0.57 2.75
CA TYR A 146 -10.69 -0.76 2.79
C TYR A 146 -10.23 -1.43 4.09
N LEU A 147 -10.70 -0.93 5.25
CA LEU A 147 -10.39 -1.53 6.55
C LEU A 147 -10.86 -2.99 6.63
N ILE A 148 -12.05 -3.31 6.11
CA ILE A 148 -12.53 -4.70 6.03
C ILE A 148 -11.59 -5.55 5.18
N ARG A 149 -11.20 -5.08 3.98
CA ARG A 149 -10.24 -5.81 3.12
C ARG A 149 -8.90 -6.01 3.81
N LEU A 150 -8.41 -4.99 4.52
CA LEU A 150 -7.17 -5.08 5.30
C LEU A 150 -7.28 -6.18 6.36
N ARG A 151 -8.33 -6.20 7.18
CA ARG A 151 -8.57 -7.24 8.19
C ARG A 151 -8.63 -8.64 7.57
N LEU A 152 -9.35 -8.79 6.46
CA LEU A 152 -9.48 -10.08 5.78
C LEU A 152 -8.14 -10.58 5.23
N ARG A 153 -7.29 -9.69 4.70
CA ARG A 153 -5.92 -10.03 4.28
C ARG A 153 -5.05 -10.46 5.46
N LYS A 154 -5.01 -9.68 6.55
CA LYS A 154 -4.26 -10.07 7.76
C LYS A 154 -4.76 -11.40 8.34
N ALA A 155 -6.07 -11.67 8.27
CA ALA A 155 -6.64 -12.94 8.71
C ALA A 155 -6.20 -14.10 7.81
N ALA A 156 -6.13 -13.90 6.49
CA ALA A 156 -5.58 -14.89 5.58
C ALA A 156 -4.13 -15.24 5.96
N ASP A 157 -3.30 -14.25 6.26
CA ASP A 157 -1.91 -14.49 6.71
C ASP A 157 -1.85 -15.32 8.00
N LEU A 158 -2.75 -15.08 8.95
CA LEU A 158 -2.85 -15.85 10.20
C LEU A 158 -3.29 -17.30 9.93
N LEU A 159 -4.31 -17.51 9.10
CA LEU A 159 -4.77 -18.85 8.72
C LEU A 159 -3.62 -19.67 8.09
N LEU A 160 -2.80 -19.04 7.26
CA LEU A 160 -1.65 -19.69 6.62
C LEU A 160 -0.52 -20.01 7.60
N LYS A 161 -0.46 -19.30 8.73
CA LYS A 161 0.45 -19.59 9.85
C LYS A 161 -0.10 -20.69 10.78
N GLY A 162 -1.25 -21.26 10.47
CA GLY A 162 -1.86 -22.37 11.21
C GLY A 162 -2.81 -21.96 12.32
N TYR A 163 -3.15 -20.67 12.44
CA TYR A 163 -4.17 -20.22 13.39
C TYR A 163 -5.53 -20.78 12.98
N SER A 164 -6.36 -21.11 13.96
CA SER A 164 -7.75 -21.48 13.72
C SER A 164 -8.56 -20.31 13.17
N VAL A 165 -9.70 -20.61 12.53
CA VAL A 165 -10.63 -19.58 12.02
C VAL A 165 -11.06 -18.61 13.12
N THR A 166 -11.33 -19.13 14.32
CA THR A 166 -11.73 -18.34 15.47
C THR A 166 -10.61 -17.42 15.94
N GLU A 167 -9.39 -17.93 16.09
CA GLU A 167 -8.24 -17.12 16.48
C GLU A 167 -7.94 -16.04 15.44
N ALA A 168 -7.97 -16.38 14.15
CA ALA A 168 -7.77 -15.41 13.08
C ALA A 168 -8.81 -14.29 13.13
N ALA A 169 -10.10 -14.64 13.31
CA ALA A 169 -11.19 -13.66 13.44
C ALA A 169 -10.97 -12.68 14.61
N TRP A 170 -10.67 -13.22 15.80
CA TRP A 170 -10.43 -12.39 17.00
C TRP A 170 -9.20 -11.50 16.85
N ASN A 171 -8.09 -12.03 16.30
CA ASN A 171 -6.86 -11.26 16.10
C ASN A 171 -7.00 -10.11 15.11
N VAL A 172 -7.98 -10.16 14.19
CA VAL A 172 -8.25 -9.06 13.26
C VAL A 172 -9.44 -8.19 13.66
N GLY A 173 -9.99 -8.39 14.87
CA GLY A 173 -11.00 -7.51 15.46
C GLY A 173 -12.46 -7.92 15.21
N TYR A 174 -12.73 -9.16 14.79
CA TYR A 174 -14.10 -9.69 14.69
C TYR A 174 -14.43 -10.56 15.91
N GLN A 175 -15.36 -10.12 16.74
CA GLN A 175 -15.82 -10.89 17.91
C GLN A 175 -16.67 -12.11 17.53
N ASP A 176 -17.34 -12.05 16.38
CA ASP A 176 -18.18 -13.13 15.84
C ASP A 176 -17.45 -13.85 14.68
N PRO A 177 -16.92 -15.07 14.90
CA PRO A 177 -16.25 -15.86 13.86
C PRO A 177 -17.16 -16.28 12.70
N LEU A 178 -18.48 -16.41 12.93
CA LEU A 178 -19.43 -16.76 11.87
C LEU A 178 -19.64 -15.57 10.93
N TYR A 179 -19.79 -14.37 11.49
CA TYR A 179 -19.84 -13.14 10.70
C TYR A 179 -18.56 -12.92 9.90
N PHE A 180 -17.39 -13.09 10.55
CA PHE A 180 -16.09 -13.07 9.87
C PHE A 180 -16.04 -14.06 8.71
N SER A 181 -16.45 -15.30 8.92
CA SER A 181 -16.39 -16.35 7.89
C SER A 181 -17.26 -16.02 6.67
N ARG A 182 -18.42 -15.38 6.88
CA ARG A 182 -19.28 -14.89 5.78
C ARG A 182 -18.59 -13.76 4.99
N LEU A 183 -17.98 -12.80 5.68
CA LEU A 183 -17.22 -11.73 5.02
C LEU A 183 -16.02 -12.26 4.25
N TYR A 184 -15.26 -13.17 4.86
CA TYR A 184 -14.11 -13.81 4.24
C TYR A 184 -14.50 -14.55 2.98
N LYS A 185 -15.55 -15.39 3.04
CA LYS A 185 -16.08 -16.11 1.86
C LYS A 185 -16.59 -15.16 0.79
N LYS A 186 -17.25 -14.07 1.17
CA LYS A 186 -17.71 -13.06 0.21
C LYS A 186 -16.53 -12.38 -0.52
N HIS A 187 -15.42 -12.15 0.18
CA HIS A 187 -14.26 -11.45 -0.38
C HIS A 187 -13.36 -12.37 -1.21
N PHE A 188 -13.04 -13.56 -0.71
CA PHE A 188 -12.12 -14.51 -1.35
C PHE A 188 -12.82 -15.61 -2.16
N GLY A 189 -14.15 -15.67 -2.14
CA GLY A 189 -14.95 -16.70 -2.82
C GLY A 189 -15.00 -18.06 -2.10
N ILE A 190 -14.16 -18.27 -1.08
CA ILE A 190 -13.98 -19.55 -0.39
C ILE A 190 -14.02 -19.39 1.14
N SER A 191 -14.44 -20.42 1.87
CA SER A 191 -14.51 -20.36 3.33
C SER A 191 -13.11 -20.37 3.96
N PRO A 192 -12.86 -19.59 5.04
CA PRO A 192 -11.55 -19.52 5.69
C PRO A 192 -11.01 -20.88 6.14
N SER A 193 -11.89 -21.84 6.44
CA SER A 193 -11.52 -23.23 6.79
C SER A 193 -10.79 -24.00 5.66
N TYR A 194 -10.88 -23.52 4.42
CA TYR A 194 -10.27 -24.15 3.25
C TYR A 194 -8.94 -23.48 2.84
N ALA A 195 -8.56 -22.38 3.49
CA ALA A 195 -7.31 -21.69 3.24
C ALA A 195 -6.13 -22.51 3.80
N TYR A 196 -5.12 -22.78 2.97
CA TYR A 196 -3.88 -23.44 3.38
C TYR A 196 -2.69 -22.97 2.54
N ARG A 197 -1.48 -23.24 3.00
CA ARG A 197 -0.25 -23.00 2.22
C ARG A 197 0.04 -24.22 1.36
N ASN A 198 0.17 -24.06 0.05
CA ASN A 198 0.68 -25.14 -0.80
C ASN A 198 2.20 -25.32 -0.57
N LYS A 199 2.80 -26.32 -1.23
CA LYS A 199 4.23 -26.63 -1.10
C LYS A 199 5.15 -25.49 -1.55
N ASP A 200 4.64 -24.59 -2.39
CA ASP A 200 5.37 -23.45 -2.97
C ASP A 200 5.24 -22.17 -2.11
N GLY A 201 4.52 -22.23 -0.99
CA GLY A 201 4.34 -21.10 -0.07
C GLY A 201 3.23 -20.13 -0.49
N GLU A 202 2.50 -20.42 -1.56
CA GLU A 202 1.37 -19.64 -2.05
C GLU A 202 0.08 -19.98 -1.30
N ILE A 203 -0.85 -19.01 -1.29
CA ILE A 203 -2.20 -19.22 -0.76
C ILE A 203 -2.94 -20.14 -1.71
N ALA A 204 -3.25 -21.35 -1.26
CA ALA A 204 -4.06 -22.29 -1.99
C ALA A 204 -5.35 -22.61 -1.24
N TYR A 205 -6.35 -23.04 -1.99
CA TYR A 205 -7.68 -23.32 -1.47
C TYR A 205 -8.03 -24.77 -1.73
N ARG A 206 -8.41 -25.52 -0.69
CA ARG A 206 -8.88 -26.90 -0.86
C ARG A 206 -10.20 -26.83 -1.65
N ARG A 207 -10.39 -27.72 -2.64
CA ARG A 207 -11.65 -27.80 -3.39
C ARG A 207 -12.80 -27.97 -2.39
N GLN A 208 -13.82 -27.11 -2.47
CA GLN A 208 -15.11 -27.42 -1.84
C GLN A 208 -15.67 -28.62 -2.58
N SER A 209 -15.76 -29.78 -1.90
CA SER A 209 -16.66 -30.83 -2.36
C SER A 209 -18.06 -30.22 -2.39
N LYS A 210 -18.68 -30.20 -3.58
CA LYS A 210 -20.13 -30.10 -3.66
C LYS A 210 -20.65 -31.38 -3.02
N GLU A 211 -21.03 -31.33 -1.75
CA GLU A 211 -21.97 -32.30 -1.22
C GLU A 211 -23.35 -31.84 -1.70
N ASP A 212 -23.96 -32.71 -2.51
CA ASP A 212 -25.29 -32.61 -3.10
C ASP A 212 -26.40 -32.62 -2.03
#